data_AF-A0ABD3ZP93-F1
#
_entry.id   AF-A0ABD3ZP93-F1
#
_cell.length_a   1.000
_cell.length_b   1.000
_cell.length_c   1.000
_cell.angle_alpha   90.00
_cell.angle_beta   90.00
_cell.angle_gamma   90.00
#
_symmetry.space_group_name_H-M   'P 1'
#
loop_
_entity.id
_entity.type
_entity.pdbx_description
1 polymer ?
#
loop_
_entity_poly.entity_id
_entity_poly.type
_entity_poly.pdbx_seq_one_letter_code
_entity_poly.pdbx_strand_id
1 'polypeptide(L)'
;MARKGQHFQHYTKEFKMKAVKMYEEGNKSYNTLAEELGLRSSTQLKNWVKTYREGKSFDDQRGKDTKSDNPFIGRPKTTFKSVEEERDYLKAQVEYLKKRYPNLHGEDGF
;
A
#
# COMPACT_ATOMS: atom_id res chain seq x y z
N MET A 1 9.04 13.71 -6.39
CA MET A 1 8.43 12.73 -7.32
C MET A 1 9.48 11.73 -7.74
N ALA A 2 9.13 10.44 -7.87
CA ALA A 2 10.04 9.41 -8.37
C ALA A 2 10.33 9.65 -9.85
N ARG A 3 11.59 9.51 -10.27
CA ARG A 3 12.01 9.69 -11.67
C ARG A 3 11.97 8.35 -12.40
N LYS A 4 11.59 8.34 -13.68
CA LYS A 4 11.62 7.15 -14.53
C LYS A 4 13.05 6.58 -14.56
N GLY A 5 13.22 5.30 -14.24
CA GLY A 5 14.52 4.63 -14.12
C GLY A 5 15.17 4.67 -12.73
N GLN A 6 14.50 5.23 -11.71
CA GLN A 6 15.00 5.20 -10.34
C GLN A 6 14.96 3.77 -9.77
N HIS A 7 16.12 3.23 -9.43
CA HIS A 7 16.22 2.01 -8.63
C HIS A 7 16.00 2.32 -7.15
N PHE A 8 15.07 1.60 -6.54
CA PHE A 8 14.83 1.65 -5.10
C PHE A 8 15.59 0.53 -4.41
N GLN A 9 16.29 0.87 -3.34
CA GLN A 9 16.95 -0.12 -2.49
C GLN A 9 15.89 -0.79 -1.61
N HIS A 10 15.84 -2.11 -1.67
CA HIS A 10 14.93 -2.93 -0.87
C HIS A 10 15.72 -3.56 0.28
N TYR A 11 15.21 -3.39 1.49
CA TYR A 11 15.79 -3.97 2.70
C TYR A 11 14.87 -5.05 3.25
N THR A 12 15.44 -6.20 3.61
CA THR A 12 14.70 -7.29 4.24
C THR A 12 14.23 -6.89 5.64
N LYS A 13 13.18 -7.56 6.13
CA LYS A 13 12.65 -7.32 7.49
C LYS A 13 13.72 -7.53 8.56
N GLU A 14 14.52 -8.58 8.40
CA GLU A 14 15.63 -8.91 9.31
C GLU A 14 16.66 -7.79 9.39
N PHE A 15 17.05 -7.24 8.24
CA PHE A 15 17.99 -6.13 8.18
C PHE A 15 17.44 -4.88 8.90
N LYS A 16 16.17 -4.53 8.65
CA LYS A 16 15.49 -3.41 9.32
C LYS A 16 15.46 -3.60 10.83
N MET A 17 15.15 -4.82 11.30
CA MET A 17 15.15 -5.13 12.74
C MET A 17 16.54 -5.03 13.36
N LYS A 18 17.57 -5.55 12.69
CA LYS A 18 18.96 -5.46 13.15
C LYS A 18 19.40 -3.99 13.29
N ALA A 19 19.06 -3.16 12.30
CA ALA A 19 19.36 -1.73 12.32
C ALA A 19 18.70 -1.00 13.49
N VAL A 20 17.43 -1.32 13.78
CA VAL A 20 16.70 -0.74 14.93
C VAL A 20 17.28 -1.20 16.26
N LYS A 21 17.63 -2.48 16.41
CA LYS A 21 18.27 -2.99 17.64
C LYS A 21 19.60 -2.29 17.93
N MET A 22 20.46 -2.14 16.93
CA MET A 22 21.72 -1.39 17.08
C MET A 22 21.49 0.07 17.50
N TYR A 23 20.38 0.67 17.09
CA TYR A 23 20.03 2.02 17.50
C TYR A 23 19.51 2.08 18.95
N GLU A 24 18.70 1.11 19.38
CA GLU A 24 18.18 1.06 20.76
C GLU A 24 19.28 0.68 21.78
N GLU A 25 20.23 -0.17 21.39
CA GLU A 25 21.35 -0.59 22.23
C GLU A 25 22.53 0.38 22.20
N GLY A 26 22.68 1.15 21.12
CA GLY A 26 23.81 2.05 20.89
C GLY A 26 23.48 3.52 21.13
N ASN A 27 24.41 4.25 21.75
CA ASN A 27 24.32 5.71 21.91
C ASN A 27 24.69 6.50 20.63
N LYS A 28 24.54 5.89 19.45
CA LYS A 28 24.95 6.47 18.17
C LYS A 28 23.82 7.30 17.57
N SER A 29 24.19 8.37 16.86
CA SER A 29 23.23 9.19 16.12
C SER A 29 22.65 8.41 14.92
N TYR A 30 21.47 8.83 14.45
CA TYR A 30 20.86 8.23 13.25
C TYR A 30 21.74 8.35 11.99
N ASN A 31 22.53 9.42 11.86
CA ASN A 31 23.39 9.62 10.69
C ASN A 31 24.57 8.65 10.72
N THR A 32 25.29 8.60 11.83
CA THR A 32 26.47 7.73 11.97
C THR A 32 26.11 6.25 11.79
N LEU A 33 24.98 5.82 12.36
CA LEU A 33 24.52 4.44 12.22
C LEU A 33 24.00 4.15 10.80
N ALA A 34 23.42 5.14 10.11
CA ALA A 34 23.02 5.00 8.72
C ALA A 34 24.22 4.83 7.79
N GLU A 35 25.30 5.57 8.00
CA GLU A 35 26.53 5.43 7.22
C GLU A 35 27.19 4.06 7.44
N GLU A 36 27.28 3.61 8.69
CA GLU A 36 27.84 2.29 9.05
C GLU A 36 27.04 1.12 8.45
N LEU A 37 25.72 1.27 8.36
CA LEU A 37 24.82 0.28 7.75
C LEU A 37 24.68 0.42 6.23
N GLY A 38 25.33 1.41 5.60
CA GLY A 38 25.18 1.67 4.17
C GLY A 38 23.77 2.12 3.76
N LEU A 39 23.04 2.77 4.66
CA LEU A 39 21.72 3.33 4.38
C LEU A 39 21.87 4.60 3.55
N ARG A 40 20.99 4.74 2.55
CA ARG A 40 20.96 5.93 1.69
C ARG A 40 20.55 7.20 2.44
N SER A 41 19.80 7.07 3.54
CA SER A 41 19.39 8.19 4.38
C SER A 41 19.10 7.76 5.81
N SER A 42 19.51 8.59 6.77
CA SER A 42 19.13 8.45 8.18
C SER A 42 17.61 8.53 8.42
N THR A 43 16.87 9.14 7.49
CA THR A 43 15.40 9.18 7.54
C THR A 43 14.80 7.77 7.45
N GLN A 44 15.43 6.85 6.71
CA GLN A 44 14.96 5.44 6.67
C GLN A 44 15.06 4.78 8.03
N LEU A 45 16.20 4.95 8.70
CA LEU A 45 16.41 4.41 10.04
C LEU A 45 15.42 5.01 11.04
N LYS A 46 15.23 6.34 11.01
CA LYS A 46 14.25 7.02 11.86
C LYS A 46 12.84 6.48 11.67
N ASN A 47 12.42 6.26 10.43
CA ASN A 47 11.12 5.67 10.12
C ASN A 47 11.03 4.23 10.65
N TRP A 48 12.07 3.43 10.53
CA TRP A 48 12.04 2.05 11.04
C TRP A 48 11.96 1.99 12.56
N VAL A 49 12.72 2.83 13.27
CA VAL A 49 12.65 2.95 14.73
C VAL A 49 11.24 3.38 15.16
N LYS A 50 10.63 4.34 14.45
CA LYS A 50 9.25 4.75 14.69
C LYS A 50 8.27 3.60 14.50
N THR A 51 8.33 2.88 13.37
CA THR A 51 7.48 1.72 13.08
C THR A 51 7.63 0.64 14.16
N TYR A 52 8.86 0.37 14.61
CA TYR A 52 9.14 -0.58 15.68
C TYR A 52 8.51 -0.17 17.02
N ARG A 53 8.68 1.10 17.43
CA ARG A 53 8.08 1.63 18.67
C ARG A 53 6.55 1.65 18.63
N GLU A 54 5.96 1.83 17.46
CA GLU A 54 4.51 1.73 17.24
C GLU A 54 4.01 0.28 17.18
N GLY A 55 4.89 -0.73 17.28
CA GLY A 55 4.52 -2.14 17.19
C GLY A 55 4.00 -2.57 15.82
N LYS A 56 4.23 -1.77 14.78
CA LYS A 56 3.75 -2.03 13.41
C LYS A 56 4.69 -2.99 12.68
N SER A 57 4.14 -3.76 11.74
CA SER A 57 4.96 -4.65 10.92
C SER A 57 5.73 -3.89 9.84
N PHE A 58 6.94 -4.38 9.53
CA PHE A 58 7.78 -3.89 8.43
C PHE A 58 7.37 -4.43 7.04
N ASP A 59 6.30 -5.21 6.99
CA ASP A 59 5.80 -5.81 5.76
C ASP A 59 5.31 -4.74 4.79
N ASP A 60 5.68 -4.89 3.52
CA ASP A 60 5.19 -4.02 2.46
C ASP A 60 3.70 -4.29 2.24
N GLN A 61 2.86 -3.28 2.50
CA GLN A 61 1.41 -3.33 2.27
C GLN A 61 1.03 -2.73 0.91
N ARG A 62 1.98 -2.22 0.13
CA ARG A 62 1.68 -1.63 -1.18
C ARG A 62 0.99 -2.66 -2.08
N GLY A 63 -0.21 -2.34 -2.54
CA GLY A 63 -0.99 -3.18 -3.46
C GLY A 63 -1.72 -4.36 -2.81
N LYS A 64 -1.75 -4.48 -1.47
CA LYS A 64 -2.53 -5.53 -0.80
C LYS A 64 -4.00 -5.14 -0.62
N ASP A 65 -4.27 -3.84 -0.47
CA ASP A 65 -5.62 -3.31 -0.23
C ASP A 65 -6.52 -3.37 -1.48
N THR A 66 -5.97 -3.70 -2.65
CA THR A 66 -6.73 -3.84 -3.91
C THR A 66 -7.44 -5.18 -4.04
N LYS A 67 -7.33 -6.08 -3.06
CA LYS A 67 -8.11 -7.33 -2.97
C LYS A 67 -9.47 -7.11 -2.28
N SER A 68 -10.06 -5.93 -2.38
CA SER A 68 -11.46 -5.77 -2.03
C SER A 68 -12.32 -6.45 -3.09
N ASP A 69 -13.40 -7.12 -2.70
CA ASP A 69 -14.43 -7.61 -3.64
C ASP A 69 -15.08 -6.49 -4.46
N ASN A 70 -14.77 -5.23 -4.16
CA ASN A 70 -15.22 -4.07 -4.89
C ASN A 70 -14.35 -3.84 -6.16
N PRO A 71 -14.88 -4.08 -7.38
CA PRO A 71 -14.13 -3.94 -8.64
C PRO A 71 -13.83 -2.49 -9.04
N PHE A 72 -14.21 -1.51 -8.21
CA PHE A 72 -13.97 -0.09 -8.42
C PHE A 72 -12.81 0.49 -7.59
N ILE A 73 -12.08 -0.33 -6.83
CA ILE A 73 -10.88 0.14 -6.11
C ILE A 73 -9.67 0.16 -7.04
N GLY A 74 -9.06 1.35 -7.19
CA GLY A 74 -7.89 1.55 -8.04
C GLY A 74 -8.26 2.05 -9.44
N ARG A 75 -7.46 1.67 -10.45
CA ARG A 75 -7.72 2.09 -11.84
C ARG A 75 -8.85 1.23 -12.42
N PRO A 76 -9.97 1.82 -12.88
CA PRO A 76 -11.07 1.06 -13.48
C PRO A 76 -10.59 0.25 -14.69
N LYS A 77 -11.06 -1.00 -14.78
CA LYS A 77 -10.86 -1.84 -15.96
C LYS A 77 -11.65 -1.23 -17.12
N THR A 78 -10.98 -0.88 -18.20
CA THR A 78 -11.56 -0.24 -19.40
C THR A 78 -11.55 -1.15 -20.62
N THR A 79 -10.87 -2.31 -20.52
CA THR A 79 -10.78 -3.31 -21.57
C THR A 79 -11.06 -4.69 -20.98
N PHE A 80 -11.94 -5.46 -21.64
CA PHE A 80 -12.37 -6.79 -21.23
C PHE A 80 -11.89 -7.83 -22.23
N LYS A 81 -11.57 -9.04 -21.75
CA LYS A 81 -11.10 -10.13 -22.63
C LYS A 81 -12.24 -10.99 -23.17
N SER A 82 -13.40 -10.95 -22.51
CA SER A 82 -14.61 -11.69 -22.87
C SER A 82 -15.85 -10.87 -22.52
N VAL A 83 -16.94 -11.11 -23.26
CA VAL A 83 -18.26 -10.50 -23.02
C VAL A 83 -18.82 -10.89 -21.65
N GLU A 84 -18.50 -12.10 -21.17
CA GLU A 84 -18.94 -12.56 -19.84
C GLU A 84 -18.28 -11.75 -18.72
N GLU A 85 -16.98 -11.45 -18.86
CA GLU A 85 -16.28 -10.58 -17.91
C GLU A 85 -16.85 -9.16 -17.89
N GLU A 86 -17.23 -8.64 -19.05
CA GLU A 86 -17.86 -7.32 -19.17
C GLU A 86 -19.22 -7.29 -18.48
N ARG A 87 -20.06 -8.31 -18.71
CA ARG A 87 -21.36 -8.46 -18.05
C ARG A 87 -21.20 -8.44 -16.52
N ASP A 88 -20.26 -9.21 -15.98
CA ASP A 88 -20.06 -9.33 -14.54
C ASP A 88 -19.55 -8.00 -13.94
N TYR A 89 -18.66 -7.31 -14.65
CA TYR A 89 -18.21 -5.97 -14.26
C TYR A 89 -19.36 -4.94 -14.24
N LEU A 90 -20.18 -4.91 -15.31
CA LEU A 90 -21.31 -3.98 -15.41
C LEU A 90 -22.37 -4.28 -14.34
N LYS A 91 -22.64 -5.55 -14.04
CA LYS A 91 -23.54 -5.94 -12.93
C LYS A 91 -23.04 -5.40 -11.60
N ALA A 92 -21.76 -5.56 -11.30
CA ALA A 92 -21.16 -5.01 -10.09
C ALA A 92 -21.24 -3.47 -10.07
N GLN A 93 -21.14 -2.80 -11.22
CA GLN A 93 -21.27 -1.35 -11.32
C GLN A 93 -22.67 -0.87 -10.99
N VAL A 94 -23.68 -1.54 -11.55
CA VAL A 94 -25.09 -1.26 -11.25
C VAL A 94 -25.37 -1.50 -9.77
N GLU A 95 -24.90 -2.60 -9.19
CA GLU A 95 -25.09 -2.90 -7.78
C GLU A 95 -24.44 -1.85 -6.87
N TYR A 96 -23.19 -1.45 -7.18
CA TYR A 96 -22.50 -0.38 -6.45
C TYR A 96 -23.28 0.94 -6.51
N LEU A 97 -23.80 1.31 -7.68
CA LEU A 97 -24.61 2.53 -7.85
C LEU A 97 -25.95 2.45 -7.12
N LYS A 98 -26.64 1.31 -7.17
CA LYS A 98 -27.89 1.04 -6.42
C LYS A 98 -27.67 1.21 -4.92
N LYS A 99 -26.59 0.63 -4.39
CA LYS A 99 -26.22 0.74 -2.96
C LYS A 99 -25.89 2.18 -2.56
N ARG A 100 -25.25 2.95 -3.44
CA ARG A 100 -24.85 4.33 -3.16
C ARG A 100 -26.01 5.33 -3.29
N TYR A 101 -26.95 5.06 -4.18
CA TYR A 101 -28.10 5.92 -4.46
C TYR A 101 -29.40 5.13 -4.33
N PRO A 102 -29.79 4.73 -3.10
CA PRO A 102 -31.01 3.98 -2.87
C PRO A 102 -32.26 4.75 -3.34
N ASN A 103 -32.21 6.09 -3.27
CA ASN A 103 -33.32 6.98 -3.63
C ASN A 103 -33.52 7.15 -5.15
N LEU A 104 -32.59 6.67 -5.98
CA LEU A 104 -32.67 6.80 -7.45
C LEU A 104 -33.39 5.60 -8.10
N HIS A 105 -33.50 4.48 -7.38
CA HIS A 105 -34.29 3.31 -7.78
C HIS A 105 -35.65 3.35 -7.08
N GLY A 106 -36.48 4.33 -7.44
CA GLY A 106 -37.90 4.27 -7.13
C GLY A 106 -38.52 3.14 -7.94
N GLU A 107 -38.74 1.99 -7.32
CA GLU A 107 -39.72 1.00 -7.81
C GLU A 107 -41.15 1.46 -7.49
N ASP A 108 -41.46 2.72 -7.83
CA ASP A 108 -42.81 3.26 -7.79
C ASP A 108 -43.08 3.93 -9.14
N GLY A 109 -43.51 3.11 -10.10
CA GLY A 109 -43.80 3.57 -11.45
C GLY A 109 -44.56 2.53 -12.28
N PHE A 110 -45.83 2.35 -11.92
CA PHE A 110 -46.95 1.70 -12.65
C PHE A 110 -46.77 0.29 -13.23
#